data_AF-A0A831PBS2-F1
#
_entry.id   AF-A0A831PBS2-F1
#
_cell.length_a   1.000
_cell.length_b   1.000
_cell.length_c   1.000
_cell.angle_alpha   90.00
_cell.angle_beta   90.00
_cell.angle_gamma   90.00
#
_symmetry.space_group_name_H-M   'P 1'
#
loop_
_entity.id
_entity.type
_entity.pdbx_description
1 polymer ?
#
loop_
_entity_poly.entity_id
_entity_poly.type
_entity_poly.pdbx_seq_one_letter_code
_entity_poly.pdbx_strand_id
1 'polypeptide(L)'
;MKILPLKRTGPNDMVKVDCADGEVSVYSRCAYCANCDGVVVGKRLIPMPQKQKADKMRYGMAGDDDLLNAQMMFNTLIRDGSAIACKDDANKGFKDLYSL
;
A
#
# COMPACT_ATOMS: atom_id res chain seq x y z
N MET A 1 7.72 4.91 12.61
CA MET A 1 6.68 4.92 11.56
C MET A 1 6.75 6.23 10.79
N LYS A 2 6.78 6.15 9.46
CA LYS A 2 6.84 7.29 8.53
C LYS A 2 5.50 7.49 7.84
N ILE A 3 5.16 8.74 7.58
CA ILE A 3 4.00 9.13 6.78
C ILE A 3 4.54 9.64 5.45
N LEU A 4 4.26 8.92 4.37
CA LEU A 4 4.74 9.23 3.02
C LEU A 4 3.60 9.94 2.27
N PRO A 5 3.67 11.26 2.03
CA PRO A 5 2.59 12.00 1.37
C PRO A 5 2.38 11.53 -0.06
N LEU A 6 1.12 11.38 -0.47
CA LEU A 6 0.76 11.03 -1.83
C LEU A 6 1.07 12.22 -2.76
N LYS A 7 2.00 12.02 -3.68
CA LYS A 7 2.29 12.94 -4.78
C LYS A 7 1.44 12.56 -5.97
N ARG A 8 0.46 13.40 -6.29
CA ARG A 8 -0.37 13.22 -7.49
C ARG A 8 0.33 13.94 -8.64
N THR A 9 1.10 13.21 -9.43
CA THR A 9 1.98 13.77 -10.46
C THR A 9 1.54 13.32 -11.84
N GLY A 10 1.16 14.28 -12.69
CA GLY A 10 1.01 14.08 -14.13
C GLY A 10 -0.38 13.61 -14.61
N PRO A 11 -0.53 13.41 -15.94
CA PRO A 11 -1.74 12.87 -16.54
C PRO A 11 -1.99 11.41 -16.09
N ASN A 12 -3.26 10.99 -16.01
CA ASN A 12 -3.72 9.64 -15.63
C ASN A 12 -3.63 9.29 -14.13
N ASP A 13 -3.78 10.26 -13.21
CA ASP A 13 -3.86 9.99 -11.77
C ASP A 13 -2.68 9.15 -11.22
N MET A 14 -1.48 9.35 -11.77
CA MET A 14 -0.28 8.71 -11.24
C MET A 14 0.01 9.22 -9.84
N VAL A 15 -0.22 8.36 -8.86
CA VAL A 15 0.07 8.64 -7.45
C VAL A 15 1.38 7.97 -7.07
N LYS A 16 2.32 8.79 -6.58
CA LYS A 16 3.65 8.37 -6.15
C LYS A 16 3.92 8.75 -4.70
N VAL A 17 4.96 8.18 -4.12
CA VAL A 17 5.50 8.56 -2.80
C VAL A 17 7.03 8.52 -2.83
N ASP A 18 7.65 9.28 -1.93
CA ASP A 18 9.09 9.15 -1.67
C ASP A 18 9.32 7.96 -0.73
N CYS A 19 9.80 6.86 -1.29
CA CYS A 19 10.24 5.68 -0.54
C CYS A 19 11.76 5.73 -0.34
N ALA A 20 12.31 4.83 0.49
CA ALA A 20 13.75 4.64 0.58
C ALA A 20 14.39 4.19 -0.75
N ASP A 21 13.61 3.54 -1.63
CA ASP A 21 14.00 3.18 -3.00
C ASP A 21 13.96 4.37 -3.99
N GLY A 22 13.61 5.57 -3.52
CA GLY A 22 13.31 6.74 -4.35
C GLY A 22 11.83 6.92 -4.62
N GLU A 23 11.50 7.66 -5.69
CA GLU A 23 10.11 7.97 -6.04
C GLU A 23 9.43 6.76 -6.68
N VAL A 24 8.43 6.19 -6.01
CA VAL A 24 7.77 4.94 -6.44
C VAL A 24 6.27 5.11 -6.63
N SER A 25 5.70 4.31 -7.52
CA SER A 25 4.24 4.23 -7.72
C SER A 25 3.55 3.60 -6.52
N VAL A 26 2.47 4.22 -6.07
CA VAL A 26 1.66 3.71 -4.96
C VAL A 26 0.91 2.44 -5.35
N TYR A 27 0.37 2.40 -6.58
CA TYR A 27 -0.44 1.28 -7.05
C TYR A 27 0.35 0.00 -7.30
N SER A 28 1.59 0.10 -7.80
CA SER A 28 2.41 -1.08 -8.15
C SER A 28 3.53 -1.38 -7.15
N ARG A 29 3.89 -0.45 -6.26
CA ARG A 29 4.92 -0.68 -5.22
C ARG A 29 4.33 -0.74 -3.83
N CYS A 30 3.61 0.30 -3.40
CA CYS A 30 3.11 0.38 -2.01
C CYS A 30 2.02 -0.65 -1.71
N ALA A 31 1.15 -0.95 -2.69
CA ALA A 31 0.12 -1.99 -2.58
C ALA A 31 0.67 -3.38 -2.22
N TYR A 32 1.92 -3.65 -2.62
CA TYR A 32 2.58 -4.96 -2.51
C TYR A 32 3.75 -4.95 -1.52
N CYS A 33 3.88 -3.89 -0.71
CA CYS A 33 4.99 -3.74 0.21
C CYS A 33 4.60 -4.18 1.63
N ALA A 34 5.31 -5.15 2.19
CA ALA A 34 5.17 -5.63 3.57
C ALA A 34 5.44 -4.53 4.62
N ASN A 35 6.16 -3.47 4.25
CA ASN A 35 6.45 -2.33 5.11
C ASN A 35 5.34 -1.27 5.11
N CYS A 36 4.41 -1.30 4.15
CA CYS A 36 3.28 -0.39 4.16
C CYS A 36 2.18 -0.97 5.06
N ASP A 37 1.76 -0.22 6.09
CA ASP A 37 0.78 -0.66 7.08
C ASP A 37 -0.63 -0.14 6.78
N GLY A 38 -0.74 0.98 6.07
CA GLY A 38 -2.06 1.50 5.68
C GLY A 38 -2.04 2.82 4.93
N VAL A 39 -3.23 3.33 4.66
CA VAL A 39 -3.49 4.60 3.97
C VAL A 39 -4.11 5.59 4.96
N VAL A 40 -3.61 6.82 4.97
CA VAL A 40 -4.17 7.91 5.76
C VAL A 40 -5.30 8.57 4.97
N VAL A 41 -6.52 8.50 5.49
CA VAL A 41 -7.74 9.09 4.92
C VAL A 41 -8.33 10.08 5.92
N GLY A 42 -8.21 11.37 5.63
CA GLY A 42 -8.53 12.44 6.58
C GLY A 42 -7.67 12.34 7.84
N LYS A 43 -8.30 12.04 8.99
CA LYS A 43 -7.62 11.83 10.29
C LYS A 43 -7.45 10.36 10.68
N ARG A 44 -7.87 9.42 9.81
CA ARG A 44 -7.89 7.99 10.11
C ARG A 44 -6.79 7.26 9.34
N LEU A 45 -6.15 6.31 10.01
CA LEU A 45 -5.30 5.32 9.37
C LEU A 45 -6.14 4.08 9.06
N ILE A 46 -6.31 3.78 7.77
CA ILE A 46 -7.01 2.57 7.33
C ILE A 46 -5.96 1.50 6.99
N PRO A 47 -5.99 0.32 7.61
CA PRO A 47 -4.99 -0.72 7.37
C PRO A 47 -4.98 -1.18 5.91
N MET A 48 -3.81 -1.60 5.43
CA MET A 48 -3.60 -2.04 4.05
C MET A 48 -4.50 -3.25 3.71
N PRO A 49 -5.45 -3.15 2.75
CA PRO A 49 -6.36 -4.24 2.42
C PRO A 49 -5.65 -5.52 1.99
N GLN A 50 -4.58 -5.40 1.20
CA GLN A 50 -3.77 -6.52 0.72
C GLN A 50 -3.17 -7.31 1.88
N LYS A 51 -2.73 -6.62 2.93
CA LYS A 51 -2.09 -7.24 4.11
C LYS A 51 -3.08 -8.08 4.92
N GLN A 52 -4.32 -7.60 5.06
CA GLN A 52 -5.40 -8.36 5.72
C GLN A 52 -5.75 -9.66 4.99
N LYS A 53 -5.54 -9.71 3.67
CA LYS A 53 -5.77 -10.90 2.85
C LYS A 53 -4.53 -11.78 2.74
N ALA A 54 -3.32 -11.21 2.72
CA ALA A 54 -2.06 -11.94 2.70
C ALA A 54 -1.93 -12.91 3.89
N ASP A 55 -2.38 -12.50 5.07
CA ASP A 55 -2.43 -13.40 6.24
C ASP A 55 -3.34 -14.61 5.98
N LYS A 56 -4.45 -14.45 5.26
CA LYS A 56 -5.34 -15.56 4.88
C LYS A 56 -4.77 -16.43 3.76
N MET A 57 -4.00 -15.85 2.83
CA MET A 57 -3.31 -16.60 1.77
C MET A 57 -2.27 -17.57 2.34
N ARG A 58 -1.54 -17.16 3.38
CA ARG A 58 -0.56 -18.04 4.05
C ARG A 58 -1.17 -19.33 4.61
N TYR A 59 -2.47 -19.32 4.90
CA TYR A 59 -3.22 -20.49 5.34
C TYR A 59 -4.00 -21.19 4.21
N GLY A 60 -3.79 -20.80 2.95
CA GLY A 60 -4.47 -21.37 1.78
C GLY A 60 -5.96 -21.02 1.69
N MET A 61 -6.41 -19.97 2.39
CA MET A 61 -7.84 -19.63 2.55
C MET A 61 -8.32 -18.44 1.70
N ALA A 62 -7.45 -17.81 0.91
CA ALA A 62 -7.83 -16.65 0.10
C ALA A 62 -7.74 -16.99 -1.39
N GLY A 63 -8.83 -16.71 -2.11
CA GLY A 63 -8.94 -16.89 -3.57
C GLY A 63 -8.69 -15.59 -4.35
N ASP A 64 -8.73 -15.69 -5.67
CA ASP A 64 -8.47 -14.56 -6.58
C ASP A 64 -9.45 -13.38 -6.36
N ASP A 65 -10.71 -13.67 -6.04
CA ASP A 65 -11.72 -12.64 -5.72
C ASP A 65 -11.35 -11.82 -4.48
N ASP A 66 -10.71 -12.43 -3.47
CA ASP A 66 -10.28 -11.71 -2.27
C ASP A 66 -9.16 -10.71 -2.60
N LEU A 67 -8.24 -11.09 -3.48
CA LEU A 67 -7.18 -10.21 -3.96
C LEU A 67 -7.74 -9.05 -4.79
N LEU A 68 -8.67 -9.36 -5.71
CA LEU A 68 -9.32 -8.35 -6.54
C LEU A 68 -10.06 -7.33 -5.67
N ASN A 69 -10.83 -7.81 -4.69
CA ASN A 69 -11.55 -6.94 -3.76
C ASN A 69 -10.59 -6.08 -2.91
N ALA A 70 -9.48 -6.65 -2.43
CA ALA A 70 -8.47 -5.90 -1.71
C ALA A 70 -7.85 -4.80 -2.58
N GLN A 71 -7.53 -5.10 -3.84
CA GLN A 71 -6.98 -4.13 -4.76
C GLN A 71 -7.96 -3.00 -5.09
N MET A 72 -9.25 -3.30 -5.32
CA MET A 72 -10.27 -2.29 -5.55
C MET A 72 -10.46 -1.37 -4.34
N MET A 73 -10.49 -1.95 -3.13
CA MET A 73 -10.57 -1.19 -1.89
C MET A 73 -9.35 -0.27 -1.74
N PHE A 74 -8.15 -0.79 -1.99
CA PHE A 74 -6.93 0.00 -1.94
C PHE A 74 -6.97 1.17 -2.93
N ASN A 75 -7.40 0.95 -4.17
CA ASN A 75 -7.53 2.03 -5.17
C ASN A 75 -8.46 3.15 -4.68
N THR A 76 -9.57 2.79 -4.02
CA THR A 76 -10.50 3.76 -3.42
C THR A 76 -9.85 4.54 -2.28
N LEU A 77 -9.10 3.85 -1.41
CA LEU A 77 -8.36 4.50 -0.33
C LEU A 77 -7.29 5.47 -0.86
N ILE A 78 -6.58 5.12 -1.95
CA ILE A 78 -5.61 6.03 -2.57
C ILE A 78 -6.28 7.23 -3.23
N ARG A 79 -7.44 7.03 -3.85
CA ARG A 79 -8.22 8.14 -4.40
C ARG A 79 -8.58 9.16 -3.32
N ASP A 80 -9.09 8.70 -2.18
CA ASP A 80 -9.64 9.56 -1.12
C ASP A 80 -8.60 9.92 -0.03
N GLY A 81 -7.42 9.27 -0.06
CA GLY A 81 -6.35 9.42 0.92
C GLY A 81 -5.35 10.52 0.62
N SER A 82 -4.48 10.78 1.60
CA SER A 82 -3.44 11.82 1.54
C SER A 82 -2.02 11.30 1.76
N ALA A 83 -1.83 10.14 2.39
CA ALA A 83 -0.51 9.56 2.63
C ALA A 83 -0.54 8.04 2.82
N ILE A 84 0.63 7.40 2.69
CA ILE A 84 0.88 6.01 3.09
C ILE A 84 1.56 6.00 4.46
N ALA A 85 1.06 5.19 5.39
CA ALA A 85 1.77 4.87 6.62
C ALA A 85 2.74 3.71 6.34
N CYS A 86 4.04 3.98 6.52
CA CYS A 86 5.12 3.03 6.29
C CYS A 86 5.88 2.77 7.59
N LYS A 87 6.10 1.50 7.94
CA LYS A 87 6.88 1.08 9.11
C LYS A 87 8.37 0.84 8.84
N ASP A 88 8.84 1.14 7.62
CA ASP A 88 10.25 1.03 7.29
C ASP A 88 11.07 2.20 7.89
N ASP A 89 11.31 2.14 9.20
CA ASP A 89 12.09 3.16 9.89
C ASP A 89 13.59 3.10 9.52
N ALA A 90 14.09 1.91 9.16
CA ALA A 90 15.48 1.66 8.82
C ALA A 90 15.84 1.93 7.34
N ASN A 91 14.91 2.44 6.53
CA ASN A 91 15.12 2.70 5.09
C ASN A 91 15.58 1.45 4.31
N LYS A 92 15.01 0.28 4.63
CA LYS A 92 15.27 -0.97 3.93
C LYS A 92 14.63 -1.03 2.55
N GLY A 93 13.69 -0.14 2.26
CA GLY A 93 13.02 -0.07 0.96
C GLY A 93 11.88 -1.07 0.82
N PHE A 94 11.58 -1.42 -0.42
CA PHE A 94 10.52 -2.36 -0.74
C PHE A 94 10.82 -3.77 -0.20
N LYS A 95 9.81 -4.36 0.43
CA LYS A 95 9.79 -5.77 0.78
C LYS A 95 8.50 -6.36 0.23
N ASP A 96 8.59 -7.36 -0.63
CA ASP A 96 7.41 -7.99 -1.21
C ASP A 96 6.54 -8.63 -0.12
N LEU A 97 5.26 -8.26 -0.10
CA LEU A 97 4.25 -8.78 0.81
C LEU A 97 3.97 -10.28 0.61
N TYR A 98 4.07 -10.76 -0.63
CA TYR A 98 3.75 -12.13 -1.01
C TYR A 98 4.98 -13.02 -1.18
N SER A 99 6.19 -12.47 -1.01
CA SER A 99 7.39 -13.31 -0.86
C SER A 99 7.24 -14.17 0.39
N LEU A 100 7.05 -15.48 0.17
CA LEU A 100 7.04 -16.53 1.18
C LEU A 100 8.46 -16.87 1.60
#